data_AF-X1GM29-F1
#
_entry.id   AF-X1GM29-F1
#
_cell.length_a   1.000
_cell.length_b   1.000
_cell.length_c   1.000
_cell.angle_alpha   90.00
_cell.angle_beta   90.00
_cell.angle_gamma   90.00
#
_symmetry.space_group_name_H-M   'P 1'
#
loop_
_entity.id
_entity.type
_entity.pdbx_description
1 polymer ?
#
loop_
_entity_poly.entity_id
_entity_poly.type
_entity_poly.pdbx_seq_one_letter_code
_entity_poly.pdbx_strand_id
1 'polypeptide(L)'
;MTGYHTGHTVVRGNRPMKPEGQYPMPDSTVTVAELLKDAGYVTGAAGKWGLGGPGSEGDPVNQGFDLFFGYNCQREAHFFYPEHLWRNTEKVI
;
A
#
# COMPACT_ATOMS: atom_id res chain seq x y z
N MET A 1 -4.19 -8.67 -2.23
CA MET A 1 -5.20 -7.61 -2.10
C MET A 1 -6.49 -7.92 -2.85
N THR A 2 -6.44 -8.26 -4.14
CA THR A 2 -7.65 -8.28 -5.01
C THR A 2 -8.31 -9.64 -5.21
N GLY A 3 -7.67 -10.74 -4.79
CA GLY A 3 -8.15 -12.11 -5.04
C GLY A 3 -7.92 -12.61 -6.47
N TYR A 4 -7.44 -11.78 -7.40
CA TYR A 4 -7.03 -12.20 -8.74
C TYR A 4 -5.65 -12.86 -8.75
N HIS A 5 -5.45 -13.82 -9.65
CA HIS A 5 -4.11 -14.29 -9.98
C HIS A 5 -3.35 -13.24 -10.79
N THR A 6 -2.02 -13.31 -10.76
CA THR A 6 -1.11 -12.28 -11.32
C THR A 6 -1.25 -12.03 -12.83
N GLY A 7 -1.93 -12.91 -13.57
CA GLY A 7 -2.25 -12.71 -14.98
C GLY A 7 -3.35 -11.66 -15.22
N HIS A 8 -4.17 -11.35 -14.22
CA HIS A 8 -5.27 -10.40 -14.28
C HIS A 8 -5.12 -9.21 -13.34
N THR A 9 -4.04 -9.14 -12.56
CA THR A 9 -3.75 -7.96 -11.72
C THR A 9 -3.07 -6.87 -12.55
N VAL A 10 -3.30 -5.60 -12.17
CA VAL A 10 -2.64 -4.43 -12.76
C VAL A 10 -1.16 -4.39 -12.35
N VAL A 11 -0.88 -4.55 -11.05
CA VAL A 11 0.47 -4.69 -10.52
C VAL A 11 0.84 -6.18 -10.52
N ARG A 12 1.90 -6.54 -11.25
CA ARG A 12 2.35 -7.95 -11.45
C ARG A 12 3.76 -8.22 -10.94
N GLY A 13 4.40 -7.20 -10.39
CA GLY A 13 5.76 -7.28 -9.91
C GLY A 13 6.26 -5.91 -9.48
N ASN A 14 7.51 -5.91 -9.05
CA ASN A 14 8.21 -4.76 -8.52
C ASN A 14 8.50 -3.75 -9.64
N ARG A 15 7.86 -2.57 -9.58
CA ARG A 15 8.07 -1.45 -10.51
C ARG A 15 8.25 -0.15 -9.72
N PRO A 16 9.49 0.20 -9.33
CA PRO A 16 9.75 1.40 -8.53
C PRO A 16 9.42 2.69 -9.28
N MET A 17 8.87 3.66 -8.55
CA MET A 17 8.55 4.99 -9.04
C MET A 17 9.32 6.04 -8.22
N LYS A 18 9.67 7.16 -8.86
CA LYS A 18 10.24 8.32 -8.17
C LYS A 18 9.12 9.24 -7.65
N PRO A 19 9.30 9.95 -6.52
CA PRO A 19 10.47 9.89 -5.63
C PRO A 19 10.49 8.64 -4.73
N GLU A 20 9.33 8.09 -4.39
CA GLU A 20 9.18 6.94 -3.48
C GLU A 20 7.98 6.08 -3.89
N GLY A 21 8.06 4.76 -3.69
CA GLY A 21 6.93 3.84 -3.86
C GLY A 21 7.04 2.91 -5.05
N GLN A 22 5.91 2.30 -5.40
CA GLN A 22 5.76 1.43 -6.56
C GLN A 22 4.71 2.00 -7.53
N TYR A 23 4.65 1.45 -8.75
CA TYR A 23 3.55 1.72 -9.66
C TYR A 23 2.22 1.49 -8.94
N PRO A 24 1.34 2.51 -8.89
CA PRO A 24 0.17 2.46 -8.05
C PRO A 24 -0.86 1.47 -8.58
N MET A 25 -1.49 0.77 -7.64
CA MET A 25 -2.74 0.08 -7.90
C MET A 25 -3.83 1.14 -8.14
N PRO A 26 -4.58 1.06 -9.25
CA PRO A 26 -5.62 2.05 -9.56
C PRO A 26 -6.74 2.05 -8.53
N ASP A 27 -7.32 3.22 -8.24
CA ASP A 27 -8.47 3.36 -7.32
C ASP A 27 -9.71 2.57 -7.76
N SER A 28 -9.81 2.21 -9.05
CA SER A 28 -10.89 1.34 -9.56
C SER A 28 -10.73 -0.13 -9.17
N THR A 29 -9.62 -0.51 -8.52
CA THR A 29 -9.29 -1.88 -8.15
C THR A 29 -9.79 -2.18 -6.74
N VAL A 30 -10.86 -2.97 -6.64
CA VAL A 30 -11.41 -3.36 -5.33
C VAL A 30 -10.45 -4.29 -4.57
N THR A 31 -10.18 -3.95 -3.32
CA THR A 31 -9.34 -4.71 -2.39
C THR A 31 -10.15 -5.41 -1.31
N VAL A 32 -9.57 -6.44 -0.71
CA VAL A 32 -10.15 -7.12 0.46
C VAL A 32 -10.38 -6.16 1.64
N ALA A 33 -9.56 -5.11 1.78
CA ALA A 33 -9.70 -4.15 2.87
C ALA A 33 -10.96 -3.29 2.68
N GLU A 34 -11.25 -2.83 1.46
CA GLU A 34 -12.48 -2.11 1.15
C GLU A 34 -13.73 -2.97 1.40
N LEU A 35 -13.70 -4.23 0.95
CA LEU A 35 -14.81 -5.17 1.19
C LEU A 35 -15.06 -5.41 2.69
N LEU A 36 -14.00 -5.52 3.49
CA LEU A 36 -14.12 -5.67 4.95
C LEU A 36 -14.64 -4.39 5.60
N LYS A 37 -14.16 -3.22 5.16
CA LYS A 37 -14.60 -1.92 5.65
C LYS A 37 -16.10 -1.70 5.37
N ASP A 38 -16.56 -2.03 4.17
CA ASP A 38 -17.99 -1.99 3.81
C ASP A 38 -18.84 -2.94 4.68
N ALA A 39 -18.25 -4.05 5.15
CA ALA A 39 -18.88 -4.98 6.09
C ALA A 39 -18.81 -4.51 7.56
N GLY A 40 -18.28 -3.32 7.84
CA GLY A 40 -18.24 -2.73 9.18
C GLY A 40 -16.98 -3.06 10.00
N TYR A 41 -15.93 -3.61 9.36
CA TYR A 41 -14.65 -3.82 10.03
C TYR A 41 -13.83 -2.53 10.09
N VAL A 42 -13.09 -2.35 11.19
CA VAL A 42 -11.98 -1.40 11.26
C VAL A 42 -10.75 -2.08 10.67
N THR A 43 -10.13 -1.48 9.66
CA THR A 43 -9.07 -2.11 8.87
C THR A 43 -7.70 -1.51 9.19
N GLY A 44 -6.71 -2.39 9.33
CA GLY A 44 -5.33 -2.00 9.62
C GLY A 44 -4.31 -2.84 8.86
N ALA A 45 -3.23 -2.20 8.42
CA ALA A 45 -2.06 -2.86 7.84
C ALA A 45 -0.76 -2.31 8.42
N ALA A 46 0.22 -3.20 8.59
CA ALA A 46 1.56 -2.80 9.02
C ALA A 46 2.65 -3.54 8.23
N GLY A 47 3.78 -2.88 8.00
CA GLY A 47 4.92 -3.43 7.29
C GLY A 47 5.05 -2.96 5.84
N LYS A 48 5.40 -3.86 4.91
CA LYS A 48 5.65 -3.53 3.50
C LYS A 48 4.35 -3.46 2.71
N TRP A 49 4.17 -2.39 1.94
CA TRP A 49 3.04 -2.25 1.02
C TRP A 49 3.37 -2.62 -0.42
N GLY A 50 4.06 -1.75 -1.17
CA GLY A 50 4.52 -2.04 -2.52
C GLY A 50 3.46 -2.02 -3.62
N LEU A 51 2.26 -1.47 -3.38
CA LEU A 51 1.20 -1.30 -4.38
C LEU A 51 0.89 0.17 -4.67
N GLY A 52 1.81 1.06 -4.34
CA GLY A 52 1.69 2.50 -4.54
C GLY A 52 2.75 3.25 -3.77
N GLY A 53 2.86 4.54 -4.04
CA GLY A 53 3.69 5.47 -3.27
C GLY A 53 2.86 6.31 -2.29
N PRO A 54 3.52 7.01 -1.35
CA PRO A 54 2.85 7.99 -0.50
C PRO A 54 2.07 9.01 -1.35
N GLY A 55 0.79 9.22 -1.04
CA GLY A 55 -0.08 10.16 -1.74
C GLY A 55 -0.55 9.74 -3.14
N SER A 56 -0.26 8.50 -3.57
CA SER A 56 -0.80 7.96 -4.82
C SER A 56 -2.20 7.36 -4.62
N GLU A 57 -2.91 7.09 -5.72
CA GLU A 57 -4.15 6.27 -5.69
C GLU A 57 -3.90 4.92 -5.00
N GLY A 58 -2.75 4.30 -5.23
CA GLY A 58 -2.35 3.06 -4.60
C GLY A 58 -1.87 3.18 -3.14
N ASP A 59 -1.99 4.32 -2.47
CA ASP A 59 -1.63 4.46 -1.05
C ASP A 59 -2.58 3.61 -0.17
N PRO A 60 -2.08 2.88 0.86
CA PRO A 60 -2.93 2.04 1.71
C PRO A 60 -4.22 2.71 2.22
N VAL A 61 -4.15 4.00 2.57
CA VAL A 61 -5.31 4.74 3.11
C VAL A 61 -6.41 4.98 2.06
N ASN A 62 -6.02 4.97 0.78
CA ASN A 62 -6.93 5.05 -0.36
C ASN A 62 -7.42 3.66 -0.82
N GLN A 63 -6.86 2.59 -0.25
CA GLN A 63 -7.11 1.20 -0.63
C GLN A 63 -7.80 0.43 0.50
N GLY A 64 -8.67 1.12 1.24
CA GLY A 64 -9.56 0.52 2.24
C GLY A 64 -8.98 0.37 3.65
N PHE A 65 -7.76 0.83 3.95
CA PHE A 65 -7.20 0.76 5.29
C PHE A 65 -7.45 2.03 6.13
N ASP A 66 -8.00 1.89 7.33
CA ASP A 66 -8.15 3.00 8.29
C ASP A 66 -6.82 3.38 8.95
N LEU A 67 -5.95 2.39 9.16
CA LEU A 67 -4.61 2.56 9.69
C LEU A 67 -3.58 1.82 8.84
N PHE A 68 -2.55 2.54 8.41
CA PHE A 68 -1.33 1.98 7.88
C PHE A 68 -0.14 2.41 8.73
N PHE A 69 0.77 1.47 9.02
CA PHE A 69 2.04 1.76 9.65
C PHE A 69 3.18 0.96 9.04
N GLY A 70 4.02 1.58 8.20
CA GLY A 70 5.13 0.85 7.58
C GLY A 70 5.77 1.54 6.38
N TYR A 71 6.17 0.75 5.39
CA TYR A 71 6.89 1.20 4.20
C TYR A 71 5.97 1.15 2.97
N ASN A 72 5.64 2.31 2.38
CA ASN A 72 4.96 2.34 1.09
C ASN A 72 5.88 1.75 0.00
N CYS A 73 7.17 2.09 0.07
CA CYS A 73 8.18 1.65 -0.89
C CYS A 73 8.85 0.33 -0.48
N GLN A 74 8.83 -0.63 -1.38
CA GLN A 74 9.47 -1.93 -1.17
C GLN A 74 10.99 -1.86 -0.92
N ARG A 75 11.68 -0.86 -1.50
CA ARG A 75 13.13 -0.72 -1.37
C ARG A 75 13.47 -0.32 0.06
N GLU A 76 12.71 0.59 0.64
CA GLU A 76 12.91 1.04 2.01
C GLU A 76 12.67 -0.11 3.00
N ALA A 77 11.74 -1.00 2.69
CA ALA A 77 11.47 -2.22 3.46
C ALA A 77 12.60 -3.27 3.43
N HIS A 78 13.69 -3.05 2.69
CA HIS A 78 14.84 -3.96 2.65
C HIS A 78 15.98 -3.53 3.59
N PHE A 79 15.89 -2.35 4.22
CA PHE A 79 16.90 -1.91 5.18
C PHE A 79 16.59 -2.43 6.59
N PHE A 80 17.64 -2.85 7.32
CA PHE A 80 17.51 -3.27 8.71
C PHE A 80 17.16 -2.11 9.66
N TYR A 81 17.59 -0.90 9.32
CA TYR A 81 17.34 0.32 10.09
C TYR A 81 16.58 1.31 9.20
N PRO A 82 15.31 1.65 9.52
CA PRO A 82 14.55 2.61 8.74
C PRO A 82 15.08 4.02 8.92
N GLU A 83 15.25 4.76 7.82
CA GLU A 83 15.36 6.22 7.87
C GLU A 83 14.01 6.88 8.15
N HIS A 84 12.92 6.24 7.71
CA HIS A 84 11.55 6.68 7.95
C HIS A 84 10.55 5.52 7.79
N LEU A 85 9.35 5.75 8.30
CA LEU A 85 8.13 4.97 8.13
C LEU A 85 6.97 5.92 7.80
N TRP A 86 5.84 5.34 7.43
CA TRP A 86 4.60 6.06 7.19
C TRP A 86 3.57 5.58 8.19
N ARG A 87 2.99 6.52 8.94
CA ARG A 87 1.75 6.35 9.68
C ARG A 87 0.65 7.06 8.90
N ASN A 88 -0.15 6.31 8.15
CA ASN A 88 -1.06 6.87 7.15
C ASN A 88 -0.27 7.81 6.22
N THR A 89 -0.67 9.08 6.14
CA THR A 89 -0.04 10.11 5.31
C THR A 89 1.08 10.87 6.03
N GLU A 90 1.35 10.54 7.30
CA GLU A 90 2.39 11.17 8.10
C GLU A 90 3.69 10.36 8.00
N LYS A 91 4.77 11.04 7.60
CA LYS A 91 6.11 10.48 7.65
C LYS A 91 6.62 10.54 9.09
N VAL A 92 7.01 9.40 9.64
CA VAL A 92 7.46 9.24 11.03
C VAL A 92 8.77 8.46 11.07
N ILE A 93 9.58 8.62 12.12
CA ILE A 93 11.02 8.28 12.17
C ILE A 93 11.86 9.26 11.34
#